data_AF-A0ABD4DRB0-F1
#
_entry.id   AF-A0ABD4DRB0-F1
#
_cell.length_a   1.000
_cell.length_b   1.000
_cell.length_c   1.000
_cell.angle_alpha   90.00
_cell.angle_beta   90.00
_cell.angle_gamma   90.00
#
_symmetry.space_group_name_H-M   'P 1'
#
loop_
_entity.id
_entity.type
_entity.pdbx_description
1 polymer ?
#
loop_
_entity_poly.entity_id
_entity_poly.type
_entity_poly.pdbx_seq_one_letter_code
_entity_poly.pdbx_strand_id
1 'polypeptide(L)'
;MKNTILDLLINKIFIMKKLERKQLKSFSGSGSKVCNNHLVPGDQLPEEGGYYDCPCNTQVFCRNMGACITVSANGIPDFCEI
;
A
#
# COMPACT_ATOMS: atom_id res chain seq x y z
N MET A 1 -14.08 -33.41 26.56
CA MET A 1 -14.61 -32.20 27.24
C MET A 1 -14.03 -30.98 26.55
N LYS A 2 -14.86 -30.02 26.12
CA LYS A 2 -14.38 -28.77 25.51
C LYS A 2 -13.71 -27.91 26.59
N ASN A 3 -12.48 -27.49 26.32
CA ASN A 3 -11.74 -26.62 27.24
C ASN A 3 -12.22 -25.18 27.01
N THR A 4 -13.18 -24.75 27.82
CA THR A 4 -13.84 -23.44 27.74
C THR A 4 -12.87 -22.26 27.84
N ILE A 5 -11.74 -22.42 28.54
CA ILE A 5 -10.70 -21.40 28.63
C ILE A 5 -9.98 -21.24 27.29
N LEU A 6 -9.71 -22.36 26.61
CA LEU A 6 -9.07 -22.36 25.29
C LEU A 6 -9.98 -21.68 24.23
N ASP A 7 -11.28 -21.94 24.27
CA ASP A 7 -12.25 -21.31 23.36
C ASP A 7 -12.34 -19.79 23.57
N LEU A 8 -12.27 -19.34 24.82
CA LEU A 8 -12.25 -17.91 25.18
C LEU A 8 -10.98 -17.22 24.66
N LEU A 9 -9.82 -17.87 24.79
CA LEU A 9 -8.55 -17.35 24.30
C LEU A 9 -8.51 -17.25 22.77
N ILE A 10 -9.00 -18.29 22.07
CA ILE A 10 -9.05 -18.31 20.60
C ILE A 10 -9.96 -17.17 20.09
N ASN A 11 -11.14 -16.99 20.68
CA ASN A 11 -12.05 -15.93 20.29
C ASN A 11 -11.46 -14.53 20.52
N LYS A 12 -10.77 -14.32 21.64
CA LYS A 12 -10.12 -13.05 21.95
C LYS A 12 -9.01 -12.74 20.95
N ILE A 13 -8.16 -13.72 20.63
CA ILE A 13 -7.09 -13.58 19.63
C ILE A 13 -7.68 -13.29 18.24
N PHE A 14 -8.76 -13.96 17.86
CA PHE A 14 -9.44 -13.75 16.58
C PHE A 14 -10.01 -12.33 16.45
N ILE A 15 -10.63 -11.81 17.52
CA ILE A 15 -11.17 -10.45 17.56
C ILE A 15 -10.04 -9.41 17.45
N MET A 16 -8.93 -9.59 18.17
CA MET A 16 -7.78 -8.68 18.11
C MET A 16 -7.19 -8.59 16.70
N LYS A 17 -6.92 -9.74 16.06
CA LYS A 17 -6.44 -9.79 14.67
C LYS A 17 -7.40 -9.13 13.67
N LYS A 18 -8.71 -9.23 13.92
CA LYS A 18 -9.74 -8.58 13.10
C LYS A 18 -9.78 -7.07 13.30
N LEU A 19 -9.52 -6.59 14.52
CA LEU A 19 -9.43 -5.17 14.84
C LEU A 19 -8.22 -4.53 14.13
N GLU A 20 -7.05 -5.16 14.22
CA GLU A 20 -5.81 -4.71 13.55
C GLU A 20 -6.02 -4.52 12.04
N ARG A 21 -6.63 -5.50 11.35
CA ARG A 21 -6.90 -5.41 9.91
C ARG A 21 -7.90 -4.30 9.54
N LYS A 22 -8.89 -4.04 10.38
CA LYS A 22 -9.88 -2.96 10.15
C LYS A 22 -9.25 -1.58 10.35
N GLN A 23 -8.43 -1.42 11.38
CA GLN A 23 -7.72 -0.17 11.66
C GLN A 23 -6.69 0.13 10.56
N LEU A 24 -5.97 -0.87 10.03
CA LEU A 24 -5.08 -0.66 8.87
C LEU A 24 -5.84 -0.18 7.63
N LYS A 25 -7.05 -0.71 7.37
CA LYS A 25 -7.88 -0.25 6.24
C LYS A 25 -8.39 1.17 6.41
N SER A 26 -8.61 1.66 7.64
CA SER A 26 -9.01 3.06 7.87
C SER A 26 -7.86 4.06 7.84
N PHE A 27 -6.61 3.59 7.73
CA PHE A 27 -5.45 4.45 7.49
C PHE A 27 -5.21 4.76 6.00
N SER A 28 -6.11 4.38 5.09
CA SER A 28 -6.10 4.91 3.74
C SER A 28 -6.36 6.43 3.81
N GLY A 29 -5.31 7.23 3.64
CA GLY A 29 -5.33 8.68 3.77
C GLY A 29 -6.45 9.32 2.95
N SER A 30 -7.53 9.71 3.64
CA SER A 30 -8.53 10.62 3.14
C SER A 30 -8.01 12.04 3.33
N GLY A 31 -7.32 12.58 2.34
CA GLY A 31 -6.89 13.98 2.39
C GLY A 31 -6.57 14.52 1.01
N SER A 32 -7.55 15.16 0.38
CA SER A 32 -7.46 15.98 -0.84
C SER A 32 -6.77 15.31 -2.04
N LYS A 33 -6.92 15.86 -3.24
CA LYS A 33 -6.15 15.43 -4.42
C LYS A 33 -4.68 15.84 -4.28
N VAL A 34 -3.98 15.33 -3.28
CA VAL A 34 -2.56 15.61 -3.06
C VAL A 34 -1.81 14.47 -3.71
N CYS A 35 -1.10 14.78 -4.79
CA CYS A 35 -0.27 13.83 -5.54
C CYS A 35 0.92 13.43 -4.68
N ASN A 36 0.67 12.50 -3.76
CA ASN A 36 1.67 11.94 -2.86
C ASN A 36 2.16 10.61 -3.41
N ASN A 37 3.40 10.28 -3.02
CA ASN A 37 3.97 8.98 -3.30
C ASN A 37 3.04 7.89 -2.76
N HIS A 38 2.77 6.87 -3.58
CA HIS A 38 1.94 5.75 -3.18
C HIS A 38 2.42 4.46 -3.83
N LEU A 39 2.15 3.34 -3.16
CA LEU A 39 2.43 2.01 -3.68
C LEU A 39 1.38 1.63 -4.72
N VAL A 40 1.83 0.99 -5.80
CA VAL A 40 0.97 0.38 -6.80
C VAL A 40 0.54 -1.00 -6.28
N PRO A 41 -0.77 -1.33 -6.31
CA PRO A 41 -1.25 -2.66 -5.96
C PRO A 41 -0.56 -3.75 -6.78
N GLY A 42 -0.19 -4.88 -6.15
CA GLY A 42 0.58 -5.94 -6.80
C GLY A 42 -0.10 -6.55 -8.03
N ASP A 43 -1.43 -6.57 -8.05
CA ASP A 43 -2.27 -7.00 -9.17
C ASP A 43 -2.30 -6.01 -10.35
N GLN A 44 -1.80 -4.79 -10.15
CA GLN A 44 -1.73 -3.73 -11.14
C GLN A 44 -0.30 -3.41 -11.55
N LEU A 45 0.70 -4.11 -11.00
CA LEU A 45 2.08 -3.95 -11.42
C LEU A 45 2.23 -4.38 -12.89
N PRO A 46 2.89 -3.58 -13.73
CA PRO A 46 3.16 -3.97 -15.10
C PRO A 46 4.15 -5.13 -15.16
N GLU A 47 4.12 -5.89 -16.24
CA GLU A 47 5.17 -6.87 -16.56
C GLU A 47 6.54 -6.17 -16.69
N GLU A 48 7.63 -6.95 -16.67
CA GLU A 48 8.98 -6.41 -16.90
C GLU A 48 9.03 -5.62 -18.21
N GLY A 49 9.52 -4.38 -18.16
CA GLY A 49 9.51 -3.43 -19.28
C GLY A 49 8.15 -2.77 -19.58
N GLY A 50 7.06 -3.19 -18.94
CA GLY A 50 5.73 -2.62 -19.11
C GLY A 50 5.53 -1.27 -18.41
N TYR A 51 4.61 -0.45 -18.92
CA TYR A 51 4.32 0.89 -18.40
C TYR A 51 3.17 0.87 -17.37
N TYR A 52 3.25 1.74 -16.36
CA TYR A 52 2.14 2.00 -15.43
C TYR A 52 1.80 3.49 -15.44
N ASP A 53 0.51 3.79 -15.61
CA ASP A 53 0.00 5.16 -15.65
C ASP A 53 -0.31 5.67 -14.23
N CYS A 54 0.56 6.56 -13.72
CA CYS A 54 0.34 7.16 -12.41
C CYS A 54 -0.82 8.16 -12.46
N PRO A 55 -1.70 8.19 -11.44
CA PRO A 55 -2.91 9.01 -11.44
C PRO A 55 -2.64 10.54 -11.45
N CYS A 56 -1.39 10.94 -11.27
CA CYS A 56 -0.95 12.33 -11.28
C CYS A 56 0.15 12.54 -12.31
N ASN A 57 0.02 13.60 -13.11
CA ASN A 57 1.00 14.01 -14.11
C ASN A 57 2.37 14.42 -13.53
N THR A 58 2.43 14.72 -12.24
CA THR A 58 3.67 15.00 -11.51
C THR A 58 4.31 13.74 -10.93
N GLN A 59 3.86 12.54 -11.31
CA GLN A 59 4.38 11.28 -10.80
C GLN A 59 4.95 10.41 -11.92
N VAL A 60 5.93 9.61 -11.56
CA VAL A 60 6.49 8.56 -12.42
C VAL A 60 6.42 7.22 -11.70
N PHE A 61 6.20 6.17 -12.46
CA PHE A 61 6.24 4.82 -11.93
C PHE A 61 7.69 4.40 -11.70
N CYS A 62 7.95 3.93 -10.50
CA CYS A 62 9.23 3.50 -10.01
C CYS A 62 9.24 1.98 -9.88
N ARG A 63 9.77 1.28 -10.88
CA ARG A 63 9.64 -0.16 -11.06
C ARG A 63 10.21 -0.94 -9.90
N ASN A 64 11.43 -0.61 -9.49
CA ASN A 64 12.12 -1.27 -8.36
C ASN A 64 11.42 -1.05 -7.00
N MET A 65 10.53 -0.05 -6.90
CA MET A 65 9.73 0.20 -5.71
C MET A 65 8.27 -0.26 -5.84
N GLY A 66 7.80 -0.57 -7.06
CA GLY A 66 6.39 -0.79 -7.34
C GLY A 66 5.53 0.40 -6.88
N ALA A 67 5.97 1.63 -7.14
CA ALA A 67 5.36 2.83 -6.55
C ALA A 67 5.30 3.99 -7.55
N CYS A 68 4.28 4.84 -7.43
CA CYS A 68 4.26 6.14 -8.10
C CYS A 68 4.95 7.17 -7.19
N ILE A 69 6.01 7.77 -7.69
CA ILE A 69 6.85 8.74 -6.97
C ILE A 69 6.71 10.11 -7.60
N THR A 70 6.48 11.13 -6.78
CA THR A 70 6.38 12.52 -7.21
C THR A 70 7.73 13.03 -7.72
N VAL A 71 7.71 13.55 -8.94
CA VAL A 71 8.84 14.23 -9.57
C VAL A 71 8.99 15.60 -8.92
N SER A 72 10.15 15.83 -8.33
CA SER A 72 10.48 17.13 -7.73
C SER A 72 11.09 18.06 -8.77
N ALA A 73 11.33 19.33 -8.42
CA ALA A 73 12.07 20.27 -9.27
C ALA A 73 13.49 19.77 -9.61
N ASN A 74 14.04 18.84 -8.82
CA ASN A 74 15.35 18.23 -9.04
C ASN A 74 15.29 16.98 -9.93
N GLY A 75 14.13 16.67 -10.52
CA GLY A 75 13.94 15.52 -11.39
C GLY A 75 13.46 14.25 -10.66
N ILE A 76 13.61 13.13 -11.35
CA ILE A 76 13.28 11.78 -10.86
C ILE A 76 14.44 11.32 -9.98
N PRO A 77 14.20 10.76 -8.78
CA PRO A 77 15.28 10.28 -7.94
C PRO A 77 16.12 9.19 -8.62
N ASP A 78 17.45 9.26 -8.52
CA ASP A 78 18.39 8.35 -9.19
C ASP A 78 18.23 6.87 -8.78
N PHE A 79 17.64 6.61 -7.62
CA PHE A 79 17.35 5.24 -7.19
C PHE A 79 16.19 4.60 -7.95
N CYS A 80 15.47 5.37 -8.77
CA CYS A 80 14.24 4.93 -9.40
C CYS A 80 14.50 4.30 -10.77
N GLU A 81 14.12 3.04 -10.92
CA GLU A 81 14.12 2.36 -12.22
C GLU A 81 12.83 2.67 -12.96
N ILE A 82 12.91 3.17 -14.19
CA ILE A 82 11.75 3.54 -15.03
C ILE A 82 11.47 2.43 -16.06
#